data_AF-A0A6M2E8N1-F1
#
_entry.id   AF-A0A6M2E8N1-F1
#
_cell.length_a   1.000
_cell.length_b   1.000
_cell.length_c   1.000
_cell.angle_alpha   90.00
_cell.angle_beta   90.00
_cell.angle_gamma   90.00
#
_symmetry.space_group_name_H-M   'P 1'
#
loop_
_entity.id
_entity.type
_entity.pdbx_description
1 polymer ?
#
loop_
_entity_poly.entity_id
_entity_poly.type
_entity_poly.pdbx_seq_one_letter_code
_entity_poly.pdbx_strand_id
1 'polypeptide(L)'
;DDTAMAHALAQSLIDCRGFDAGNVARRFTEDFFGNKDLRSEYGPKVRAVFAALAKTRYEDVWAPAKEQFNGSGSFGNGAAMRVAPVALYYYGDEQTAIKMAQQQSKLTHAHPLGYNGATLVCLAIQLALSSDPSKELDVGRFLDTLKSRMGDIESENDRFYGPKLDDMKRMLLNRYEDAPPERVAALLGNEITADRSVPAALYAFLRSTRPLARCKTSNGF
;
A
#
# COMPACT_ATOMS: atom_id res chain seq x y z
N ASP A 1 -2.49 -12.45 -7.25
CA ASP A 1 -1.24 -12.34 -6.45
C ASP A 1 -1.43 -11.47 -5.20
N ASP A 2 -2.25 -10.40 -5.26
CA ASP A 2 -2.57 -9.51 -4.12
C ASP A 2 -2.91 -10.28 -2.82
N THR A 3 -3.97 -11.09 -2.87
CA THR A 3 -4.45 -11.87 -1.72
C THR A 3 -3.43 -12.90 -1.24
N ALA A 4 -2.73 -13.55 -2.17
CA ALA A 4 -1.76 -14.59 -1.85
C ALA A 4 -0.58 -14.00 -1.05
N MET A 5 -0.04 -12.86 -1.49
CA MET A 5 1.01 -12.15 -0.77
C MET A 5 0.52 -11.55 0.56
N ALA A 6 -0.70 -11.02 0.61
CA ALA A 6 -1.29 -10.53 1.86
C ALA A 6 -1.43 -11.67 2.89
N HIS A 7 -1.93 -12.82 2.46
CA HIS A 7 -2.08 -14.02 3.29
C HIS A 7 -0.73 -14.52 3.81
N ALA A 8 0.27 -14.65 2.94
CA ALA A 8 1.62 -15.06 3.33
C ALA A 8 2.26 -14.09 4.35
N LEU A 9 2.04 -12.78 4.19
CA LEU A 9 2.50 -11.77 5.14
C LEU A 9 1.79 -11.89 6.50
N ALA A 10 0.46 -12.06 6.49
CA ALA A 10 -0.33 -12.25 7.71
C ALA A 10 0.13 -13.50 8.48
N GLN A 11 0.31 -14.63 7.79
CA GLN A 11 0.74 -15.88 8.42
C GLN A 11 2.14 -15.75 9.02
N SER A 12 3.07 -15.07 8.34
CA SER A 12 4.41 -14.79 8.88
C SER A 12 4.34 -13.98 10.18
N LEU A 13 3.55 -12.89 10.19
CA LEU A 13 3.40 -12.03 11.37
C LEU A 13 2.88 -12.82 12.58
N ILE A 14 1.89 -13.70 12.37
CA ILE A 14 1.33 -14.54 13.43
C ILE A 14 2.36 -15.56 13.92
N ASP A 15 2.95 -16.33 13.01
CA ASP A 15 3.84 -17.45 13.37
C ASP A 15 5.15 -16.98 14.00
N CYS A 16 5.69 -15.85 13.53
CA CYS A 16 6.91 -15.23 14.06
C CYS A 16 6.66 -14.28 15.23
N ARG A 17 5.39 -14.04 15.61
CA ARG A 17 4.98 -13.05 16.63
C ARG A 17 5.55 -11.65 16.37
N GLY A 18 5.59 -11.27 15.10
CA GLY A 18 6.16 -10.03 14.62
C GLY A 18 6.74 -10.20 13.21
N PHE A 19 7.30 -9.12 12.68
CA PHE A 19 7.89 -9.14 11.35
C PHE A 19 9.26 -9.81 11.34
N ASP A 20 9.36 -10.94 10.63
CA ASP A 20 10.62 -11.59 10.27
C ASP A 20 10.79 -11.52 8.75
N ALA A 21 11.75 -10.70 8.28
CA ALA A 21 11.98 -10.48 6.86
C ALA A 21 12.35 -11.77 6.11
N GLY A 22 13.11 -12.66 6.74
CA GLY A 22 13.52 -13.93 6.18
C GLY A 22 12.34 -14.90 6.03
N ASN A 23 11.48 -14.97 7.05
CA ASN A 23 10.27 -15.79 7.01
C ASN A 23 9.29 -15.27 5.95
N VAL A 24 9.05 -13.96 5.89
CA VAL A 24 8.19 -13.36 4.85
C VAL A 24 8.74 -13.66 3.44
N ALA A 25 10.04 -13.45 3.22
CA ALA A 25 10.67 -13.72 1.93
C ALA A 25 10.52 -15.18 1.50
N ARG A 26 10.72 -16.14 2.41
CA ARG A 26 10.52 -17.57 2.14
C ARG A 26 9.07 -17.91 1.84
N ARG A 27 8.11 -17.35 2.58
CA ARG A 27 6.69 -17.64 2.29
C ARG A 27 6.24 -17.10 0.95
N PHE A 28 6.70 -15.90 0.56
CA PHE A 28 6.40 -15.36 -0.77
C PHE A 28 6.91 -16.25 -1.89
N THR A 29 8.13 -16.76 -1.76
CA THR A 29 8.73 -17.64 -2.78
C THR A 29 8.14 -19.04 -2.73
N GLU A 30 7.92 -19.63 -1.56
CA GLU A 30 7.29 -20.96 -1.41
C GLU A 30 5.89 -21.00 -2.01
N ASP A 31 5.06 -19.99 -1.73
CA ASP A 31 3.72 -19.89 -2.32
C ASP A 31 3.80 -19.71 -3.85
N PHE A 32 4.66 -18.79 -4.33
CA PHE A 32 4.86 -18.60 -5.78
C PHE A 32 5.37 -19.85 -6.52
N PHE A 33 6.33 -20.59 -5.93
CA PHE A 33 6.87 -21.79 -6.54
C PHE A 33 5.95 -23.01 -6.34
N GLY A 34 5.17 -23.07 -5.26
CA GLY A 34 4.22 -24.16 -5.00
C GLY A 34 2.93 -24.03 -5.80
N ASN A 35 2.45 -22.80 -6.02
CA ASN A 35 1.15 -22.52 -6.62
C ASN A 35 1.26 -22.19 -8.11
N LYS A 36 1.27 -23.24 -8.95
CA LYS A 36 1.43 -23.10 -10.41
C LYS A 36 0.33 -22.26 -11.07
N ASP A 37 -0.88 -22.30 -10.53
CA ASP A 37 -2.05 -21.63 -11.09
C ASP A 37 -1.98 -20.10 -10.90
N LEU A 38 -1.33 -19.63 -9.82
CA LEU A 38 -1.17 -18.20 -9.55
C LEU A 38 0.08 -17.58 -10.18
N ARG A 39 1.01 -18.37 -10.73
CA ARG A 39 2.28 -17.85 -11.25
C ARG A 39 2.10 -16.81 -12.35
N SER A 40 1.08 -16.94 -13.19
CA SER A 40 0.77 -16.00 -14.28
C SER A 40 0.33 -14.62 -13.78
N GLU A 41 -0.20 -14.55 -12.57
CA GLU A 41 -0.76 -13.31 -12.00
C GLU A 41 0.34 -12.34 -11.54
N TYR A 42 1.50 -12.86 -11.13
CA TYR A 42 2.60 -12.02 -10.65
C TYR A 42 3.28 -11.26 -11.81
N GLY A 43 3.62 -9.99 -11.63
CA GLY A 43 4.40 -9.25 -12.62
C GLY A 43 5.79 -9.88 -12.91
N PRO A 44 6.31 -9.82 -14.14
CA PRO A 44 7.55 -10.51 -14.52
C PRO A 44 8.78 -10.09 -13.69
N LYS A 45 8.82 -8.84 -13.24
CA LYS A 45 9.92 -8.31 -12.42
C LYS A 45 9.96 -8.90 -11.01
N VAL A 46 8.80 -9.07 -10.36
CA VAL A 46 8.76 -9.69 -9.03
C VAL A 46 9.09 -11.19 -9.10
N ARG A 47 8.74 -11.87 -10.19
CA ARG A 47 9.17 -13.27 -10.43
C ARG A 47 10.70 -13.40 -10.45
N ALA A 48 11.40 -12.41 -11.04
CA ALA A 48 12.86 -12.39 -11.04
C ALA A 48 13.44 -12.17 -9.63
N VAL A 49 12.80 -11.32 -8.80
CA VAL A 49 13.15 -11.16 -7.38
C VAL A 49 13.02 -12.48 -6.63
N PHE A 50 11.91 -13.21 -6.81
CA PHE A 50 11.69 -14.51 -6.17
C PHE A 50 12.70 -15.57 -6.59
N ALA A 51 13.04 -15.64 -7.88
CA ALA A 51 14.08 -16.53 -8.38
C ALA A 51 15.47 -16.20 -7.79
N ALA A 52 15.80 -14.91 -7.68
CA ALA A 52 17.05 -14.47 -7.08
C ALA A 52 17.12 -14.79 -5.58
N LEU A 53 16.06 -14.53 -4.81
CA LEU A 53 15.97 -14.89 -3.38
C LEU A 53 16.21 -16.38 -3.14
N ALA A 54 15.59 -17.24 -3.95
CA ALA A 54 15.79 -18.68 -3.87
C ALA A 54 17.23 -19.09 -4.25
N LYS A 55 17.78 -18.48 -5.31
CA LYS A 55 19.16 -18.75 -5.78
C LYS A 55 20.21 -18.36 -4.75
N THR A 56 20.05 -17.22 -4.08
CA THR A 56 20.96 -16.71 -3.04
C THR A 56 20.66 -17.29 -1.66
N ARG A 57 19.76 -18.28 -1.57
CA ARG A 57 19.38 -18.95 -0.31
C ARG A 57 18.98 -17.96 0.80
N TYR A 58 18.38 -16.83 0.42
CA TYR A 58 17.91 -15.79 1.34
C TYR A 58 19.01 -15.16 2.22
N GLU A 59 20.28 -15.14 1.79
CA GLU A 59 21.39 -14.54 2.54
C GLU A 59 21.19 -13.04 2.82
N ASP A 60 20.85 -12.26 1.78
CA ASP A 60 20.33 -10.90 1.90
C ASP A 60 18.97 -10.82 1.19
N VAL A 61 17.90 -10.72 1.98
CA VAL A 61 16.52 -10.72 1.47
C VAL A 61 16.08 -9.40 0.86
N TRP A 62 16.87 -8.33 0.98
CA TRP A 62 16.56 -7.02 0.38
C TRP A 62 17.39 -6.75 -0.88
N ALA A 63 18.56 -7.36 -1.03
CA ALA A 63 19.43 -7.14 -2.19
C ALA A 63 18.72 -7.38 -3.54
N PRO A 64 17.97 -8.49 -3.77
CA PRO A 64 17.34 -8.74 -5.07
C PRO A 64 16.34 -7.66 -5.51
N ALA A 65 15.64 -7.02 -4.57
CA ALA A 65 14.70 -5.95 -4.88
C ALA A 65 15.41 -4.63 -5.18
N LYS A 66 16.55 -4.35 -4.54
CA LYS A 66 17.40 -3.18 -4.80
C LYS A 66 18.02 -3.25 -6.19
N GLU A 67 18.44 -4.42 -6.63
CA GLU A 67 19.07 -4.62 -7.95
C GLU A 67 18.10 -4.46 -9.13
N GLN A 68 16.79 -4.49 -8.89
CA GLN A 68 15.80 -4.26 -9.94
C GLN A 68 15.94 -2.86 -10.56
N PHE A 69 15.59 -2.74 -11.84
CA PHE A 69 15.57 -1.46 -12.57
C PHE A 69 16.89 -0.69 -12.46
N ASN A 70 18.01 -1.37 -12.73
CA ASN A 70 19.37 -0.81 -12.68
C ASN A 70 19.72 -0.16 -11.33
N GLY A 71 19.25 -0.75 -10.23
CA GLY A 71 19.53 -0.24 -8.88
C GLY A 71 18.49 0.71 -8.30
N SER A 72 17.50 1.14 -9.09
CA SER A 72 16.44 2.06 -8.61
C SER A 72 15.32 1.36 -7.84
N GLY A 73 15.11 0.06 -8.08
CA GLY A 73 14.03 -0.72 -7.48
C GLY A 73 12.67 -0.52 -8.15
N SER A 74 11.71 -1.39 -7.83
CA SER A 74 10.34 -1.31 -8.36
C SER A 74 9.52 -0.22 -7.65
N PHE A 75 8.81 0.60 -8.42
CA PHE A 75 7.81 1.58 -7.96
C PHE A 75 6.35 1.12 -8.16
N GLY A 76 6.15 -0.16 -8.50
CA GLY A 76 4.81 -0.77 -8.60
C GLY A 76 4.04 -0.79 -7.28
N ASN A 77 2.73 -1.00 -7.34
CA ASN A 77 1.84 -1.04 -6.18
C ASN A 77 1.85 -2.39 -5.43
N GLY A 78 2.63 -3.37 -5.88
CA GLY A 78 2.63 -4.71 -5.31
C GLY A 78 3.04 -4.77 -3.84
N ALA A 79 3.75 -3.76 -3.34
CA ALA A 79 4.01 -3.60 -1.91
C ALA A 79 2.79 -3.10 -1.12
N ALA A 80 1.98 -2.22 -1.72
CA ALA A 80 0.80 -1.64 -1.12
C ALA A 80 -0.38 -2.62 -1.11
N MET A 81 -0.57 -3.41 -2.17
CA MET A 81 -1.68 -4.38 -2.28
C MET A 81 -1.72 -5.42 -1.15
N ARG A 82 -0.58 -5.66 -0.50
CA ARG A 82 -0.42 -6.68 0.55
C ARG A 82 -0.20 -6.13 1.95
N VAL A 83 -0.21 -4.81 2.16
CA VAL A 83 0.29 -4.20 3.42
C VAL A 83 -0.72 -4.26 4.58
N ALA A 84 -2.00 -4.49 4.30
CA ALA A 84 -3.06 -4.45 5.32
C ALA A 84 -2.79 -5.29 6.58
N PRO A 85 -2.25 -6.53 6.52
CA PRO A 85 -1.91 -7.31 7.70
C PRO A 85 -0.91 -6.64 8.64
N VAL A 86 0.04 -5.85 8.11
CA VAL A 86 1.00 -5.10 8.94
C VAL A 86 0.28 -4.02 9.73
N ALA A 87 -0.64 -3.28 9.09
CA ALA A 87 -1.45 -2.30 9.79
C ALA A 87 -2.27 -2.97 10.90
N LEU A 88 -2.97 -4.06 10.60
CA LEU A 88 -3.79 -4.76 11.60
C LEU A 88 -2.95 -5.30 12.78
N TYR A 89 -1.80 -5.92 12.50
CA TYR A 89 -0.98 -6.54 13.52
C TYR A 89 -0.36 -5.52 14.49
N TYR A 90 0.06 -4.37 13.99
CA TYR A 90 0.69 -3.30 14.77
C TYR A 90 -0.29 -2.18 15.14
N TYR A 91 -1.60 -2.47 15.17
CA TYR A 91 -2.59 -1.50 15.62
C TYR A 91 -2.29 -1.01 17.04
N GLY A 92 -2.32 0.31 17.24
CA GLY A 92 -1.94 0.96 18.49
C GLY A 92 -0.46 1.33 18.58
N ASP A 93 0.38 0.90 17.64
CA ASP A 93 1.79 1.31 17.50
C ASP A 93 2.07 1.74 16.05
N GLU A 94 1.61 2.96 15.72
CA GLU A 94 1.76 3.56 14.39
C GLU A 94 3.23 3.62 13.93
N GLN A 95 4.17 3.89 14.84
CA GLN A 95 5.59 3.98 14.50
C GLN A 95 6.14 2.63 14.03
N THR A 96 5.83 1.55 14.75
CA THR A 96 6.22 0.20 14.32
C THR A 96 5.49 -0.21 13.05
N ALA A 97 4.20 0.13 12.89
CA ALA A 97 3.44 -0.14 11.68
C ALA A 97 4.06 0.51 10.43
N ILE A 98 4.48 1.78 10.52
CA ILE A 98 5.20 2.49 9.44
C ILE A 98 6.51 1.76 9.11
N LYS A 99 7.32 1.47 10.13
CA LYS A 99 8.62 0.81 9.94
C LYS A 99 8.44 -0.54 9.25
N MET A 100 7.47 -1.35 9.69
CA MET A 100 7.23 -2.68 9.12
C MET A 100 6.60 -2.61 7.74
N ALA A 101 5.76 -1.61 7.45
CA ALA A 101 5.24 -1.36 6.11
C ALA A 101 6.38 -1.07 5.12
N GLN A 102 7.38 -0.30 5.51
CA GLN A 102 8.57 -0.06 4.68
C GLN A 102 9.44 -1.33 4.55
N GLN A 103 9.68 -2.06 5.65
CA GLN A 103 10.54 -3.26 5.62
C GLN A 103 9.95 -4.38 4.76
N GLN A 104 8.65 -4.66 4.86
CA GLN A 104 7.98 -5.66 4.01
C GLN A 104 7.97 -5.23 2.54
N SER A 105 7.86 -3.92 2.28
CA SER A 105 7.85 -3.38 0.91
C SER A 105 9.18 -3.65 0.22
N LYS A 106 10.28 -3.35 0.92
CA LYS A 106 11.66 -3.45 0.41
C LYS A 106 12.09 -4.87 0.05
N LEU A 107 11.33 -5.91 0.41
CA LEU A 107 11.54 -7.29 -0.07
C LEU A 107 11.30 -7.44 -1.57
N THR A 108 10.51 -6.55 -2.19
CA THR A 108 10.20 -6.61 -3.64
C THR A 108 10.18 -5.23 -4.33
N HIS A 109 10.00 -4.16 -3.57
CA HIS A 109 9.86 -2.78 -4.05
C HIS A 109 10.79 -1.87 -3.25
N ALA A 110 12.02 -1.70 -3.74
CA ALA A 110 13.04 -0.88 -3.09
C ALA A 110 12.95 0.62 -3.44
N HIS A 111 12.13 1.01 -4.43
CA HIS A 111 11.99 2.41 -4.83
C HIS A 111 11.11 3.19 -3.83
N PRO A 112 11.47 4.44 -3.45
CA PRO A 112 10.68 5.30 -2.55
C PRO A 112 9.21 5.40 -2.90
N LEU A 113 8.90 5.72 -4.15
CA LEU A 113 7.53 5.72 -4.68
C LEU A 113 6.76 4.42 -4.34
N GLY A 114 7.38 3.25 -4.46
CA GLY A 114 6.76 1.96 -4.15
C GLY A 114 6.53 1.74 -2.65
N TYR A 115 7.57 1.85 -1.82
CA TYR A 115 7.45 1.57 -0.38
C TYR A 115 6.70 2.67 0.39
N ASN A 116 6.75 3.92 -0.07
CA ASN A 116 5.95 5.00 0.51
C ASN A 116 4.46 4.85 0.18
N GLY A 117 4.12 4.27 -0.98
CA GLY A 117 2.73 3.92 -1.29
C GLY A 117 2.15 2.90 -0.33
N ALA A 118 2.90 1.85 -0.02
CA ALA A 118 2.49 0.88 1.00
C ALA A 118 2.40 1.52 2.40
N THR A 119 3.30 2.44 2.72
CA THR A 119 3.28 3.19 3.98
C THR A 119 2.03 4.06 4.08
N LEU A 120 1.63 4.74 3.01
CA LEU A 120 0.40 5.53 2.95
C LEU A 120 -0.85 4.67 3.17
N VAL A 121 -0.94 3.49 2.53
CA VAL A 121 -2.05 2.56 2.78
C VAL A 121 -2.06 2.08 4.24
N CYS A 122 -0.89 1.75 4.80
CA CYS A 122 -0.77 1.34 6.21
C CYS A 122 -1.29 2.43 7.17
N LEU A 123 -0.87 3.68 6.96
CA LEU A 123 -1.33 4.84 7.73
C LEU A 123 -2.84 5.07 7.59
N ALA A 124 -3.38 4.98 6.38
CA ALA A 124 -4.81 5.14 6.14
C ALA A 124 -5.63 4.08 6.90
N ILE A 125 -5.16 2.83 6.92
CA ILE A 125 -5.80 1.76 7.69
C ILE A 125 -5.70 2.04 9.21
N GLN A 126 -4.52 2.42 9.72
CA GLN A 126 -4.34 2.78 11.14
C GLN A 126 -5.29 3.90 11.58
N LEU A 127 -5.40 4.95 10.75
CA LEU A 127 -6.24 6.10 11.05
C LEU A 127 -7.73 5.73 10.98
N ALA A 128 -8.14 4.91 10.02
CA ALA A 128 -9.50 4.40 9.94
C ALA A 128 -9.87 3.53 11.15
N LEU A 129 -8.98 2.64 11.60
CA LEU A 129 -9.18 1.80 12.80
C LEU A 129 -9.19 2.60 14.10
N SER A 130 -8.56 3.77 14.12
CA SER A 130 -8.55 4.68 15.27
C SER A 130 -9.73 5.65 15.27
N SER A 131 -10.56 5.64 14.22
CA SER A 131 -11.72 6.52 14.09
C SER A 131 -12.93 5.94 14.82
N ASP A 132 -13.79 6.81 15.33
CA ASP A 132 -15.04 6.44 16.00
C ASP A 132 -16.09 6.03 14.95
N PRO A 133 -16.50 4.76 14.88
CA PRO A 133 -17.44 4.30 13.86
C PRO A 133 -18.87 4.84 14.05
N SER A 134 -19.17 5.43 15.22
CA SER A 134 -20.47 6.07 15.48
C SER A 134 -20.57 7.50 14.92
N LYS A 135 -19.48 8.04 14.40
CA LYS A 135 -19.40 9.39 13.85
C LYS A 135 -19.05 9.35 12.36
N GLU A 136 -19.55 10.34 11.63
CA GLU A 136 -19.09 10.56 10.26
C GLU A 136 -17.58 10.83 10.25
N LEU A 137 -16.90 10.26 9.26
CA LEU A 137 -15.47 10.47 9.07
C LEU A 137 -15.22 11.89 8.57
N ASP A 138 -14.45 12.68 9.33
CA ASP A 138 -13.95 13.97 8.86
C ASP A 138 -12.87 13.77 7.79
N VAL A 139 -13.30 13.72 6.53
CA VAL A 139 -12.43 13.54 5.35
C VAL A 139 -11.32 14.59 5.29
N GLY A 140 -11.61 15.84 5.65
CA GLY A 140 -10.64 16.93 5.62
C GLY A 140 -9.51 16.70 6.61
N ARG A 141 -9.86 16.41 7.86
CA ARG A 141 -8.90 16.10 8.93
C ARG A 141 -8.14 14.79 8.66
N PHE A 142 -8.81 13.79 8.09
CA PHE A 142 -8.19 12.52 7.72
C PHE A 142 -7.04 12.75 6.72
N LEU A 143 -7.30 13.53 5.67
CA LEU A 143 -6.29 13.86 4.66
C LEU A 143 -5.17 14.75 5.19
N ASP A 144 -5.48 15.72 6.06
CA ASP A 144 -4.45 16.56 6.70
C ASP A 144 -3.52 15.74 7.59
N THR A 145 -4.08 14.76 8.31
CA THR A 145 -3.29 13.86 9.16
C THR A 145 -2.37 12.99 8.30
N LEU A 146 -2.88 12.37 7.24
CA LEU A 146 -2.05 11.59 6.30
C LEU A 146 -0.96 12.43 5.65
N LYS A 147 -1.30 13.65 5.21
CA LYS A 147 -0.33 14.56 4.59
C LYS A 147 0.78 14.95 5.56
N SER A 148 0.44 15.26 6.81
CA SER A 148 1.44 15.54 7.85
C SER A 148 2.36 14.35 8.05
N ARG A 149 1.81 13.15 8.24
CA ARG A 149 2.61 11.92 8.46
C ARG A 149 3.50 11.60 7.26
N MET A 150 2.98 11.70 6.04
CA MET A 150 3.79 11.49 4.84
C MET A 150 4.85 12.58 4.68
N GLY A 151 4.60 13.81 5.11
CA GLY A 151 5.59 14.89 5.13
C GLY A 151 6.80 14.61 6.03
N ASP A 152 6.61 13.83 7.10
CA ASP A 152 7.69 13.37 7.98
C ASP A 152 8.45 12.16 7.42
N ILE A 153 7.84 11.41 6.49
CA ILE A 153 8.35 10.15 5.92
C ILE A 153 9.05 10.36 4.57
N GLU A 154 8.48 11.20 3.71
CA GLU A 154 9.02 11.50 2.38
C GLU A 154 10.21 12.46 2.49
N SER A 155 11.32 12.11 1.83
CA SER A 155 12.45 13.03 1.68
C SER A 155 12.04 14.21 0.79
N GLU A 156 12.77 15.33 0.83
CA GLU A 156 12.50 16.48 -0.06
C GLU A 156 12.47 16.10 -1.54
N ASN A 157 13.30 15.13 -1.95
CA ASN A 157 13.40 14.66 -3.32
C ASN A 157 12.37 13.58 -3.69
N ASP A 158 11.62 13.05 -2.71
CA ASP A 158 10.67 11.94 -2.86
C ASP A 158 9.25 12.28 -2.41
N ARG A 159 8.85 13.57 -2.44
CA ARG A 159 7.49 14.02 -2.09
C ARG A 159 6.48 13.74 -3.19
N PHE A 160 6.13 12.46 -3.38
CA PHE A 160 5.19 12.03 -4.41
C PHE A 160 3.73 12.11 -3.94
N TYR A 161 3.47 11.78 -2.67
CA TYR A 161 2.12 11.57 -2.17
C TYR A 161 1.48 12.84 -1.60
N GLY A 162 2.26 13.76 -1.04
CA GLY A 162 1.76 15.05 -0.53
C GLY A 162 0.87 15.83 -1.52
N PRO A 163 1.34 16.10 -2.76
CA PRO A 163 0.52 16.77 -3.77
C PRO A 163 -0.76 16.01 -4.15
N LYS A 164 -0.71 14.67 -4.19
CA LYS A 164 -1.88 13.83 -4.48
C LYS A 164 -2.94 13.93 -3.38
N LEU A 165 -2.52 14.02 -2.11
CA LEU A 165 -3.43 14.23 -0.98
C LEU A 165 -4.09 15.63 -1.05
N ASP A 166 -3.38 16.65 -1.52
CA ASP A 166 -3.97 17.98 -1.76
C ASP A 166 -4.99 17.98 -2.90
N ASP A 167 -4.68 17.33 -4.02
CA ASP A 167 -5.62 17.16 -5.13
C ASP A 167 -6.88 16.39 -4.68
N MET A 168 -6.68 15.33 -3.91
CA MET A 168 -7.75 14.53 -3.31
C MET A 168 -8.65 15.37 -2.40
N LYS A 169 -8.06 16.17 -1.51
CA LYS A 169 -8.78 17.06 -0.59
C LYS A 169 -9.61 18.10 -1.35
N ARG A 170 -9.02 18.73 -2.37
CA ARG A 170 -9.73 19.70 -3.23
C ARG A 170 -10.94 19.08 -3.92
N MET A 171 -10.82 17.84 -4.41
CA MET A 171 -11.94 17.15 -5.06
C MET A 171 -13.02 16.71 -4.07
N LEU A 172 -12.65 16.11 -2.92
CA LEU A 172 -13.62 15.56 -1.97
C LEU A 172 -14.37 16.63 -1.17
N LEU A 173 -13.71 17.75 -0.86
CA LEU A 173 -14.32 18.86 -0.12
C LEU A 173 -15.11 19.82 -1.02
N ASN A 174 -15.13 19.60 -2.33
CA ASN A 174 -16.06 20.29 -3.21
C ASN A 174 -17.50 19.85 -2.88
N ARG A 175 -18.31 20.79 -2.40
CA ARG A 175 -19.70 20.55 -1.96
C ARG A 175 -20.71 20.61 -3.11
N TYR A 176 -20.32 21.11 -4.28
CA TYR A 176 -21.23 21.33 -5.40
C TYR A 176 -21.35 20.10 -6.29
N GLU A 177 -20.24 19.41 -6.54
CA GLU A 177 -20.20 18.26 -7.43
C GLU A 177 -19.05 17.31 -7.08
N ASP A 178 -19.25 16.04 -7.41
CA ASP A 178 -18.17 15.06 -7.44
C ASP A 178 -17.26 15.29 -8.63
N ALA A 179 -15.96 15.07 -8.45
CA ALA A 179 -15.05 15.01 -9.58
C ALA A 179 -15.43 13.86 -10.51
N PRO A 180 -15.53 14.09 -11.84
CA PRO A 180 -15.84 13.03 -12.79
C PRO A 180 -14.71 11.97 -12.80
N PRO A 181 -15.00 10.69 -13.05
CA PRO A 181 -14.01 9.60 -13.01
C PRO A 181 -12.77 9.88 -13.86
N GLU A 182 -12.92 10.53 -15.01
CA GLU A 182 -11.82 10.90 -15.91
C GLU A 182 -10.86 11.88 -15.25
N ARG A 183 -11.38 12.85 -14.49
CA ARG A 183 -10.57 13.80 -13.71
C ARG A 183 -9.85 13.10 -12.55
N VAL A 184 -10.54 12.18 -11.88
CA VAL A 184 -9.93 11.38 -10.80
C VAL A 184 -8.79 10.53 -11.36
N ALA A 185 -8.99 9.82 -12.46
CA ALA A 185 -7.96 9.02 -13.12
C ALA A 185 -6.81 9.89 -13.65
N ALA A 186 -7.09 11.08 -14.18
CA ALA A 186 -6.04 12.00 -14.63
C ALA A 186 -5.13 12.45 -13.47
N LEU A 187 -5.71 12.82 -12.33
CA LEU A 187 -4.95 13.37 -11.19
C LEU A 187 -4.35 12.27 -10.29
N LEU A 188 -5.13 11.25 -9.94
CA LEU A 188 -4.77 10.23 -8.94
C LEU A 188 -4.36 8.90 -9.55
N GLY A 189 -4.73 8.65 -10.81
CA GLY A 189 -4.37 7.47 -11.57
C GLY A 189 -5.37 6.32 -11.52
N ASN A 190 -5.08 5.31 -12.33
CA ASN A 190 -5.71 4.00 -12.39
C ASN A 190 -4.72 2.92 -12.92
N GLU A 191 -3.42 3.18 -12.79
CA GLU A 191 -2.33 2.36 -13.30
C GLU A 191 -1.66 1.51 -12.21
N ILE A 192 -0.77 0.60 -12.61
CA ILE A 192 -0.07 -0.33 -11.69
C ILE A 192 0.96 0.34 -10.77
N THR A 193 1.37 1.58 -11.05
CA THR A 193 2.37 2.27 -10.23
C THR A 193 1.74 2.74 -8.92
N ALA A 194 2.52 2.74 -7.83
CA ALA A 194 1.96 3.03 -6.51
C ALA A 194 1.42 4.46 -6.40
N ASP A 195 2.07 5.45 -7.02
CA ASP A 195 1.64 6.86 -7.06
C ASP A 195 0.36 7.08 -7.88
N ARG A 196 -0.01 6.10 -8.70
CA ARG A 196 -1.18 6.12 -9.60
C ARG A 196 -2.29 5.16 -9.20
N SER A 197 -2.11 4.35 -8.17
CA SER A 197 -3.14 3.42 -7.68
C SER A 197 -3.48 3.65 -6.22
N VAL A 198 -2.49 3.92 -5.37
CA VAL A 198 -2.72 4.14 -3.94
C VAL A 198 -3.57 5.39 -3.70
N PRO A 199 -3.28 6.56 -4.31
CA PRO A 199 -4.14 7.73 -4.13
C PRO A 199 -5.56 7.51 -4.67
N ALA A 200 -5.70 6.79 -5.78
CA ALA A 200 -7.01 6.48 -6.36
C ALA A 200 -7.84 5.56 -5.44
N ALA A 201 -7.22 4.53 -4.84
CA ALA A 201 -7.87 3.65 -3.87
C ALA A 201 -8.30 4.42 -2.61
N LEU A 202 -7.42 5.29 -2.10
CA LEU A 202 -7.73 6.13 -0.94
C LEU A 202 -8.86 7.14 -1.24
N TYR A 203 -8.87 7.74 -2.42
CA TYR A 203 -9.98 8.59 -2.87
C TYR A 203 -11.28 7.81 -2.93
N ALA A 204 -11.29 6.59 -3.48
CA ALA A 204 -12.48 5.75 -3.55
C ALA A 204 -13.05 5.45 -2.15
N PHE A 205 -12.19 5.09 -1.20
CA PHE A 205 -12.58 4.92 0.21
C PHE A 205 -13.21 6.19 0.78
N LEU A 206 -12.52 7.32 0.70
CA LEU A 206 -13.00 8.57 1.31
C LEU A 206 -14.23 9.11 0.60
N ARG A 207 -14.35 8.94 -0.72
CA ARG A 207 -15.56 9.30 -1.46
C ARG A 207 -16.73 8.43 -1.02
N SER A 208 -16.51 7.16 -0.70
CA SER A 208 -17.59 6.24 -0.32
C SER A 208 -18.23 6.56 1.04
N THR A 209 -17.70 7.53 1.79
CA THR A 209 -18.30 8.01 3.06
C THR A 209 -19.59 8.81 2.88
N ARG A 210 -19.93 9.18 1.63
CA ARG A 210 -21.23 9.78 1.27
C ARG A 210 -21.90 8.99 0.14
N PRO A 211 -23.23 8.99 0.01
CA PRO A 211 -23.93 8.23 -1.02
C PRO A 211 -23.41 8.48 -2.45
N LEU A 212 -23.41 7.43 -3.26
CA LEU A 212 -23.12 7.51 -4.69
C LEU A 212 -24.44 7.64 -5.44
N ALA A 213 -24.67 8.76 -6.12
CA ALA A 213 -25.96 9.08 -6.76
C ALA A 213 -26.48 7.98 -7.72
N ARG A 214 -25.59 7.17 -8.29
CA ARG A 214 -25.91 6.11 -9.26
C ARG A 214 -25.79 4.68 -8.72
N CYS A 215 -25.36 4.50 -7.46
CA CYS A 215 -25.20 3.19 -6.86
C CYS A 215 -26.01 3.11 -5.56
N LYS A 216 -27.10 2.32 -5.56
CA LYS A 216 -27.77 1.96 -4.31
C LYS A 216 -26.83 1.08 -3.49
N THR A 217 -26.45 1.54 -2.31
CA THR A 217 -25.59 0.78 -1.39
C THR A 217 -26.38 0.40 -0.14
N SER A 218 -26.13 -0.79 0.41
CA SER A 218 -26.64 -1.19 1.73
C SER A 218 -25.82 -0.62 2.90
N ASN A 219 -24.77 0.16 2.61
CA ASN A 219 -23.95 0.82 3.62
C ASN A 219 -24.80 1.86 4.34
N GLY A 220 -25.00 1.68 5.64
CA GLY A 220 -25.87 2.51 6.50
C GLY A 220 -25.21 3.80 7.00
N PHE A 221 -24.26 4.35 6.23
CA PHE A 221 -23.78 5.72 6.43
C PHE A 221 -24.69 6.69 5.68
#